data_AF-A0ABD1FV04-F1
#
_entry.id   AF-A0ABD1FV04-F1
#
_cell.length_a   1.000
_cell.length_b   1.000
_cell.length_c   1.000
_cell.angle_alpha   90.00
_cell.angle_beta   90.00
_cell.angle_gamma   90.00
#
_symmetry.space_group_name_H-M   'P 1'
#
loop_
_entity.id
_entity.type
_entity.pdbx_description
1 polymer ?
#
loop_
_entity_poly.entity_id
_entity_poly.type
_entity_poly.pdbx_seq_one_letter_code
_entity_poly.pdbx_strand_id
1 'polypeptide(L)'
;MNLFKPKEGRQPAVPPTSPQLLFQRAVASLQAQFSTFINNMQTNPPLKNPFFAKISDGNNTLQRKFSPTTSSIDLTAKNCAMSPEAIEERLAGVPVYALSNGSEEFVLVSGTQSRKDLGLFFFTEADAEALLKHMKSVDSSMSSGSQVVPVALSKVFDLKVNGVALRLLPEASQIKNALQERKKVGVDEESFRGVPVFQSKSLVLRSENKTYRPVFFRKEDLEKSLSRASRDQKQLNPSMRRGDIQVAVLEDIIHGMKATSVSSWDDVVFIPPGFEVSSTPSRQN
;
A
#
# COMPACT_ATOMS: atom_id res chain seq x y z
N MET A 1 -28.37 45.28 -60.65
CA MET A 1 -27.04 44.65 -60.55
C MET A 1 -26.66 44.59 -59.08
N ASN A 2 -26.51 43.37 -58.56
CA ASN A 2 -26.12 43.10 -57.18
C ASN A 2 -24.59 43.26 -57.04
N LEU A 3 -24.09 43.93 -55.99
CA LEU A 3 -22.75 43.62 -55.46
C LEU A 3 -22.54 44.09 -53.99
N PHE A 4 -22.79 43.13 -53.10
CA PHE A 4 -22.25 42.83 -51.78
C PHE A 4 -21.43 43.86 -50.95
N LYS A 5 -21.94 44.12 -49.74
CA LYS A 5 -21.18 44.54 -48.54
C LYS A 5 -20.29 43.40 -48.02
N PRO A 6 -19.15 43.69 -47.35
CA PRO A 6 -18.32 42.66 -46.74
C PRO A 6 -18.97 42.08 -45.47
N LYS A 7 -18.95 40.76 -45.38
CA LYS A 7 -19.35 39.97 -44.21
C LYS A 7 -18.27 40.03 -43.13
N GLU A 8 -18.71 40.31 -41.92
CA GLU A 8 -17.94 40.22 -40.68
C GLU A 8 -17.47 38.77 -40.44
N GLY A 9 -16.16 38.60 -40.26
CA GLY A 9 -15.52 37.31 -40.02
C GLY A 9 -15.89 36.76 -38.65
N ARG A 10 -16.76 35.75 -38.66
CA ARG A 10 -17.09 34.93 -37.48
C ARG A 10 -15.83 34.19 -37.03
N GLN A 11 -15.26 34.57 -35.88
CA GLN A 11 -14.25 33.77 -35.18
C GLN A 11 -14.81 32.36 -34.92
N PRO A 12 -14.05 31.28 -35.17
CA PRO A 12 -14.47 29.95 -34.78
C PRO A 12 -14.48 29.86 -33.26
N ALA A 13 -15.65 29.62 -32.69
CA ALA A 13 -15.81 29.32 -31.27
C ALA A 13 -14.94 28.10 -30.92
N VAL A 14 -13.98 28.30 -30.03
CA VAL A 14 -13.22 27.21 -29.40
C VAL A 14 -14.26 26.35 -28.64
N PRO A 15 -14.36 25.04 -28.90
CA PRO A 15 -15.28 24.20 -28.17
C PRO A 15 -14.89 24.20 -26.67
N PRO A 16 -15.86 24.23 -25.74
CA PRO A 16 -15.54 24.14 -24.32
C PRO A 16 -14.83 22.80 -24.06
N THR A 17 -13.56 22.88 -23.66
CA THR A 17 -12.78 21.72 -23.24
C THR A 17 -13.52 21.07 -22.08
N SER A 18 -13.86 19.78 -22.19
CA SER A 18 -14.62 19.10 -21.15
C SER A 18 -13.83 19.08 -19.83
N PRO A 19 -14.48 19.29 -18.67
CA PRO A 19 -13.84 19.21 -17.35
C PRO A 19 -13.06 17.90 -17.13
N GLN A 20 -13.52 16.82 -17.75
CA GLN A 20 -12.84 15.52 -17.77
C GLN A 20 -11.45 15.56 -18.42
N LEU A 21 -11.30 16.30 -19.52
CA LEU A 21 -10.04 16.43 -20.26
C LEU A 21 -9.06 17.32 -19.47
N LEU A 22 -9.58 18.30 -18.75
CA LEU A 22 -8.82 19.15 -17.84
C LEU A 22 -8.31 18.35 -16.63
N PHE A 23 -9.15 17.51 -16.02
CA PHE A 23 -8.74 16.62 -14.93
C PHE A 23 -7.75 15.53 -15.38
N GLN A 24 -7.89 15.00 -16.60
CA GLN A 24 -6.88 14.11 -17.17
C GLN A 24 -5.53 14.79 -17.32
N ARG A 25 -5.52 16.06 -17.75
CA ARG A 25 -4.30 16.87 -17.80
C ARG A 25 -3.74 17.16 -16.41
N ALA A 26 -4.61 17.27 -15.40
CA ALA A 26 -4.22 17.42 -14.00
C ALA A 26 -3.46 16.20 -13.48
N VAL A 27 -4.03 15.01 -13.67
CA VAL A 27 -3.35 13.74 -13.37
C VAL A 27 -2.06 13.62 -14.17
N ALA A 28 -2.06 14.01 -15.45
CA ALA A 28 -0.88 13.98 -16.30
C ALA A 28 0.25 14.94 -15.87
N SER A 29 -0.08 16.12 -15.34
CA SER A 29 0.93 17.03 -14.79
C SER A 29 1.54 16.51 -13.49
N LEU A 30 0.74 15.80 -12.68
CA LEU A 30 1.23 15.05 -11.52
C LEU A 30 2.18 13.92 -11.97
N GLN A 31 2.03 13.37 -13.18
CA GLN A 31 2.97 12.37 -13.72
C GLN A 31 4.40 12.89 -13.86
N ALA A 32 4.63 14.22 -13.96
CA ALA A 32 5.99 14.76 -13.94
C ALA A 32 6.66 14.63 -12.56
N GLN A 33 5.87 14.49 -11.49
CA GLN A 33 6.31 14.24 -10.11
C GLN A 33 6.26 12.75 -9.73
N PHE A 34 5.48 11.92 -10.46
CA PHE A 34 5.21 10.50 -10.18
C PHE A 34 5.57 9.54 -11.34
N SER A 35 6.53 9.93 -12.19
CA SER A 35 6.80 9.32 -13.51
C SER A 35 7.13 7.82 -13.48
N THR A 36 7.76 7.31 -12.43
CA THR A 36 8.12 5.88 -12.31
C THR A 36 6.91 4.97 -12.06
N PHE A 37 5.84 5.49 -11.44
CA PHE A 37 4.66 4.69 -11.08
C PHE A 37 3.68 4.51 -12.24
N ILE A 38 3.53 5.54 -13.08
CA ILE A 38 2.54 5.58 -14.15
C ILE A 38 3.00 4.78 -15.38
N ASN A 39 4.29 4.82 -15.71
CA ASN A 39 4.85 4.00 -16.78
C ASN A 39 4.64 2.49 -16.50
N ASN A 40 4.62 2.08 -15.23
CA ASN A 40 4.31 0.71 -14.81
C ASN A 40 2.82 0.35 -14.89
N MET A 41 1.89 1.31 -15.05
CA MET A 41 0.46 1.03 -15.24
C MET A 41 0.12 0.61 -16.67
N GLN A 42 1.01 0.82 -17.64
CA GLN A 42 0.73 0.65 -19.06
C GLN A 42 0.94 -0.79 -19.58
N THR A 43 1.44 -1.73 -18.77
CA THR A 43 1.96 -3.02 -19.28
C THR A 43 1.53 -4.28 -18.50
N ASN A 44 0.29 -4.40 -18.01
CA ASN A 44 -0.16 -5.64 -17.33
C ASN A 44 -1.03 -6.57 -18.21
N PRO A 45 -0.51 -7.72 -18.67
CA PRO A 45 -1.27 -8.95 -18.94
C PRO A 45 -1.27 -9.88 -17.68
N PRO A 46 -2.03 -11.00 -17.63
CA PRO A 46 -2.33 -11.71 -16.38
C PRO A 46 -1.12 -12.48 -15.84
N LEU A 47 -0.90 -12.41 -14.51
CA LEU A 47 0.12 -13.16 -13.79
C LEU A 47 -0.07 -14.67 -13.94
N LYS A 48 0.97 -15.37 -14.41
CA LYS A 48 1.16 -16.82 -14.30
C LYS A 48 2.26 -17.09 -13.26
N ASN A 49 2.01 -18.02 -12.33
CA ASN A 49 2.90 -18.49 -11.25
C ASN A 49 4.30 -18.93 -11.75
N PRO A 50 5.37 -18.91 -10.90
CA PRO A 50 5.72 -20.03 -10.00
C PRO A 50 6.30 -19.60 -8.62
N PHE A 51 6.04 -20.28 -7.48
CA PHE A 51 6.68 -21.46 -6.83
C PHE A 51 7.94 -21.22 -5.95
N PHE A 52 8.06 -22.04 -4.89
CA PHE A 52 8.74 -21.96 -3.57
C PHE A 52 10.30 -21.97 -3.46
N ALA A 53 10.85 -21.54 -2.30
CA ALA A 53 12.09 -22.08 -1.66
C ALA A 53 12.14 -21.71 -0.14
N LYS A 54 12.01 -22.65 0.82
CA LYS A 54 12.98 -23.52 1.56
C LYS A 54 13.97 -22.81 2.53
N ILE A 55 13.89 -23.18 3.82
CA ILE A 55 14.75 -22.75 4.95
C ILE A 55 16.10 -23.50 4.93
N SER A 56 17.18 -22.84 5.34
CA SER A 56 18.39 -23.52 5.83
C SER A 56 18.83 -22.86 7.15
N ASP A 57 18.81 -23.65 8.22
CA ASP A 57 19.48 -23.34 9.48
C ASP A 57 20.89 -23.97 9.45
N GLY A 58 21.90 -23.15 9.70
CA GLY A 58 23.24 -23.62 10.04
C GLY A 58 23.37 -23.75 11.56
N ASN A 59 23.59 -24.99 12.02
CA ASN A 59 24.18 -25.42 13.29
C ASN A 59 23.48 -25.05 14.61
N ASN A 60 22.80 -26.02 15.22
CA ASN A 60 23.44 -26.80 16.30
C ASN A 60 22.65 -28.07 16.65
N THR A 61 23.41 -29.16 16.80
CA THR A 61 23.06 -30.45 17.37
C THR A 61 22.36 -30.34 18.73
N LEU A 62 21.26 -31.07 18.91
CA LEU A 62 21.04 -31.99 20.04
C LEU A 62 19.87 -32.91 19.71
N GLN A 63 20.18 -34.20 19.59
CA GLN A 63 19.24 -35.30 19.46
C GLN A 63 18.28 -35.31 20.65
N ARG A 64 16.97 -35.43 20.40
CA ARG A 64 16.08 -36.09 21.35
C ARG A 64 15.01 -36.88 20.60
N LYS A 65 15.15 -38.20 20.71
CA LYS A 65 14.19 -39.23 20.31
C LYS A 65 12.88 -39.01 21.05
N PHE A 66 11.75 -39.04 20.35
CA PHE A 66 10.47 -39.48 20.92
C PHE A 66 9.70 -40.31 19.89
N SER A 67 9.38 -41.52 20.31
CA SER A 67 8.63 -42.56 19.60
C SER A 67 7.15 -42.17 19.39
N PRO A 68 6.46 -42.76 18.41
CA PRO A 68 5.10 -42.36 18.05
C PRO A 68 4.11 -43.01 19.00
N THR A 69 3.21 -42.21 19.60
CA THR A 69 1.99 -42.73 20.21
C THR A 69 0.82 -42.22 19.37
N THR A 70 0.12 -43.18 18.79
CA THR A 70 -1.12 -43.05 18.04
C THR A 70 -2.18 -42.30 18.86
N SER A 71 -2.57 -41.12 18.39
CA SER A 71 -3.88 -40.54 18.66
C SER A 71 -4.43 -40.01 17.34
N SER A 72 -5.46 -40.69 16.85
CA SER A 72 -6.39 -40.33 15.77
C SER A 72 -6.18 -38.93 15.17
N ILE A 73 -5.58 -38.88 13.99
CA ILE A 73 -5.55 -37.69 13.14
C ILE A 73 -6.96 -37.53 12.57
N ASP A 74 -7.71 -36.60 13.15
CA ASP A 74 -8.90 -36.03 12.54
C ASP A 74 -8.44 -35.24 11.30
N LEU A 75 -8.64 -35.83 10.12
CA LEU A 75 -8.27 -35.28 8.81
C LEU A 75 -9.27 -34.21 8.35
N THR A 76 -9.62 -33.29 9.23
CA THR A 76 -10.21 -32.01 8.80
C THR A 76 -9.05 -31.04 8.62
N ALA A 77 -8.58 -30.91 7.38
CA ALA A 77 -7.77 -29.78 7.00
C ALA A 77 -8.58 -28.51 7.31
N LYS A 78 -8.37 -27.94 8.50
CA LYS A 78 -8.86 -26.61 8.84
C LYS A 78 -8.33 -25.71 7.74
N ASN A 79 -9.23 -25.17 6.93
CA ASN A 79 -8.93 -24.04 6.09
C ASN A 79 -8.49 -22.91 7.04
N CYS A 80 -7.18 -22.80 7.27
CA CYS A 80 -6.59 -21.80 8.16
C CYS A 80 -6.41 -20.45 7.45
N ALA A 81 -7.09 -20.25 6.31
CA ALA A 81 -7.23 -18.93 5.70
C ALA A 81 -7.90 -18.01 6.71
N MET A 82 -7.39 -16.78 6.83
CA MET A 82 -7.99 -15.81 7.74
C MET A 82 -9.41 -15.49 7.27
N SER A 83 -10.32 -15.35 8.24
CA SER A 83 -11.66 -14.85 7.93
C SER A 83 -11.54 -13.40 7.40
N PRO A 84 -12.46 -12.97 6.52
CA PRO A 84 -12.45 -11.60 6.01
C PRO A 84 -12.53 -10.58 7.16
N GLU A 85 -13.30 -10.86 8.21
CA GLU A 85 -13.43 -10.01 9.39
C GLU A 85 -12.10 -9.85 10.13
N ALA A 86 -11.32 -10.94 10.26
CA ALA A 86 -10.00 -10.89 10.89
C ALA A 86 -8.98 -10.09 10.06
N ILE A 87 -9.09 -10.12 8.73
CA ILE A 87 -8.27 -9.28 7.84
C ILE A 87 -8.69 -7.82 7.95
N GLU A 88 -10.01 -7.55 7.96
CA GLU A 88 -10.57 -6.21 8.15
C GLU A 88 -10.09 -5.58 9.45
N GLU A 89 -10.11 -6.31 10.57
CA GLU A 89 -9.67 -5.81 11.87
C GLU A 89 -8.20 -5.38 11.84
N ARG A 90 -7.32 -6.16 11.19
CA ARG A 90 -5.89 -5.84 11.06
C ARG A 90 -5.62 -4.62 10.20
N LEU A 91 -6.48 -4.34 9.22
CA LEU A 91 -6.35 -3.21 8.30
C LEU A 91 -7.13 -1.98 8.77
N ALA A 92 -8.06 -2.12 9.72
CA ALA A 92 -8.95 -1.05 10.18
C ALA A 92 -8.20 0.15 10.78
N GLY A 93 -7.04 -0.10 11.41
CA GLY A 93 -6.22 0.94 12.02
C GLY A 93 -5.40 1.77 11.03
N VAL A 94 -5.32 1.38 9.75
CA VAL A 94 -4.48 2.06 8.76
C VAL A 94 -5.32 3.06 7.97
N PRO A 95 -5.07 4.38 8.11
CA PRO A 95 -5.77 5.38 7.32
C PRO A 95 -5.20 5.44 5.91
N VAL A 96 -6.08 5.61 4.93
CA VAL A 96 -5.78 6.11 3.59
C VAL A 96 -6.71 7.28 3.27
N TYR A 97 -6.35 8.10 2.31
CA TYR A 97 -7.03 9.36 2.04
C TYR A 97 -7.60 9.35 0.62
N ALA A 98 -8.87 9.70 0.50
CA ALA A 98 -9.56 9.83 -0.78
C ALA A 98 -10.10 11.25 -0.94
N LEU A 99 -10.39 11.66 -2.16
CA LEU A 99 -11.10 12.90 -2.42
C LEU A 99 -12.60 12.59 -2.47
N SER A 100 -13.41 13.37 -1.76
CA SER A 100 -14.86 13.35 -1.89
C SER A 100 -15.37 14.62 -2.57
N ASN A 101 -16.53 14.56 -3.21
CA ASN A 101 -17.27 15.74 -3.67
C ASN A 101 -18.15 16.32 -2.54
N GLY A 102 -18.88 17.40 -2.83
CA GLY A 102 -19.81 18.02 -1.87
C GLY A 102 -21.04 17.18 -1.53
N SER A 103 -21.22 16.03 -2.19
CA SER A 103 -22.25 15.02 -1.90
C SER A 103 -21.68 13.81 -1.15
N GLU A 104 -20.46 13.92 -0.63
CA GLU A 104 -19.74 12.87 0.11
C GLU A 104 -19.43 11.61 -0.73
N GLU A 105 -19.47 11.70 -2.05
CA GLU A 105 -19.09 10.61 -2.95
C GLU A 105 -17.62 10.69 -3.35
N PHE A 106 -16.96 9.54 -3.50
CA PHE A 106 -15.56 9.49 -3.94
C PHE A 106 -15.40 10.00 -5.36
N VAL A 107 -14.41 10.87 -5.55
CA VAL A 107 -14.00 11.36 -6.86
C VAL A 107 -13.30 10.23 -7.62
N LEU A 108 -13.78 9.94 -8.83
CA LEU A 108 -13.22 8.93 -9.72
C LEU A 108 -12.51 9.57 -10.92
N VAL A 109 -11.44 8.91 -11.38
CA VAL A 109 -10.70 9.29 -12.59
C VAL A 109 -11.08 8.36 -13.74
N SER A 110 -11.71 8.87 -14.78
CA SER A 110 -12.06 8.04 -15.93
C SER A 110 -10.83 7.54 -16.68
N GLY A 111 -10.73 6.22 -16.81
CA GLY A 111 -9.69 5.57 -17.60
C GLY A 111 -9.95 5.76 -19.09
N THR A 112 -8.98 6.31 -19.82
CA THR A 112 -9.08 6.45 -21.29
C THR A 112 -8.87 5.13 -22.03
N GLN A 113 -8.23 4.15 -21.38
CA GLN A 113 -7.87 2.85 -21.98
C GLN A 113 -8.54 1.66 -21.29
N SER A 114 -8.58 1.66 -19.95
CA SER A 114 -9.46 0.76 -19.21
C SER A 114 -10.86 1.36 -19.25
N ARG A 115 -11.89 0.65 -19.75
CA ARG A 115 -13.31 1.06 -19.63
C ARG A 115 -13.80 1.16 -18.17
N LYS A 116 -12.89 1.31 -17.21
CA LYS A 116 -13.14 1.41 -15.78
C LYS A 116 -12.65 2.76 -15.30
N ASP A 117 -13.45 3.38 -14.45
CA ASP A 117 -13.05 4.54 -13.68
C ASP A 117 -12.08 4.12 -12.56
N LEU A 118 -11.27 5.05 -12.07
CA LEU A 118 -10.26 4.79 -11.05
C LEU A 118 -10.58 5.54 -9.77
N GLY A 119 -10.72 4.83 -8.66
CA GLY A 119 -10.75 5.43 -7.32
C GLY A 119 -9.34 5.50 -6.76
N LEU A 120 -8.85 6.68 -6.41
CA LEU A 120 -7.49 6.88 -5.89
C LEU A 120 -7.50 7.01 -4.37
N PHE A 121 -6.62 6.24 -3.71
CA PHE A 121 -6.43 6.28 -2.26
C PHE A 121 -4.95 6.50 -1.95
N PHE A 122 -4.66 7.59 -1.23
CA PHE A 122 -3.30 8.01 -0.89
C PHE A 122 -2.94 7.56 0.52
N PHE A 123 -1.69 7.19 0.75
CA PHE A 123 -1.21 6.89 2.11
C PHE A 123 -0.89 8.13 2.94
N THR A 124 -0.89 9.31 2.33
CA THR A 124 -0.70 10.59 3.04
C THR A 124 -1.80 11.57 2.67
N GLU A 125 -2.24 12.35 3.67
CA GLU A 125 -3.19 13.44 3.46
C GLU A 125 -2.61 14.52 2.55
N ALA A 126 -1.31 14.81 2.70
CA ALA A 126 -0.59 15.80 1.91
C ALA A 126 -0.63 15.51 0.40
N ASP A 127 -0.49 14.24 -0.02
CA ASP A 127 -0.56 13.87 -1.43
C ASP A 127 -1.99 14.00 -1.97
N ALA A 128 -3.00 13.61 -1.18
CA ALA A 128 -4.40 13.80 -1.53
C ALA A 128 -4.77 15.29 -1.63
N GLU A 129 -4.29 16.12 -0.69
CA GLU A 129 -4.45 17.56 -0.72
C GLU A 129 -3.75 18.20 -1.93
N ALA A 130 -2.56 17.72 -2.28
CA ALA A 130 -1.83 18.21 -3.44
C ALA A 130 -2.63 17.97 -4.73
N LEU A 131 -3.24 16.79 -4.87
CA LEU A 131 -4.16 16.52 -5.98
C LEU A 131 -5.37 17.45 -5.93
N LEU A 132 -6.00 17.64 -4.76
CA LEU A 132 -7.15 18.52 -4.62
C LEU A 132 -6.82 19.99 -4.98
N LYS A 133 -5.68 20.51 -4.52
CA LYS A 133 -5.17 21.85 -4.87
C LYS A 133 -4.93 21.96 -6.38
N HIS A 134 -4.40 20.90 -6.99
CA HIS A 134 -4.20 20.86 -8.41
C HIS A 134 -5.54 20.86 -9.18
N MET A 135 -6.53 20.08 -8.76
CA MET A 135 -7.89 20.10 -9.33
C MET A 135 -8.50 21.49 -9.27
N LYS A 136 -8.39 22.17 -8.11
CA LYS A 136 -8.84 23.56 -7.90
C LYS A 136 -8.21 24.54 -8.90
N SER A 137 -6.92 24.38 -9.18
CA SER A 137 -6.19 25.25 -10.12
C SER A 137 -6.60 25.06 -11.57
N VAL A 138 -7.07 23.85 -11.90
CA VAL A 138 -7.42 23.47 -13.27
C VAL A 138 -8.89 23.78 -13.58
N ASP A 139 -9.79 23.50 -12.65
CA ASP A 139 -11.20 23.82 -12.75
C ASP A 139 -11.79 24.05 -11.36
N SER A 140 -12.09 25.31 -11.04
CA SER A 140 -12.67 25.67 -9.74
C SER A 140 -14.04 25.01 -9.52
N SER A 141 -14.79 24.74 -10.60
CA SER A 141 -16.12 24.13 -10.52
C SER A 141 -16.06 22.65 -10.09
N MET A 142 -15.01 21.92 -10.46
CA MET A 142 -14.78 20.52 -10.05
C MET A 142 -14.40 20.37 -8.58
N SER A 143 -14.07 21.47 -7.91
CA SER A 143 -13.58 21.48 -6.53
C SER A 143 -14.54 22.08 -5.52
N SER A 144 -15.66 22.64 -5.99
CA SER A 144 -16.69 23.23 -5.13
C SER A 144 -17.29 22.15 -4.24
N GLY A 145 -16.96 22.19 -2.95
CA GLY A 145 -17.36 21.19 -1.97
C GLY A 145 -16.47 19.95 -1.92
N SER A 146 -15.40 19.87 -2.73
CA SER A 146 -14.48 18.74 -2.66
C SER A 146 -13.50 18.86 -1.49
N GLN A 147 -13.33 17.76 -0.77
CA GLN A 147 -12.46 17.67 0.40
C GLN A 147 -11.70 16.34 0.42
N VAL A 148 -10.65 16.29 1.22
CA VAL A 148 -9.93 15.04 1.51
C VAL A 148 -10.61 14.38 2.69
N VAL A 149 -10.91 13.09 2.57
CA VAL A 149 -11.55 12.29 3.63
C VAL A 149 -10.66 11.09 3.99
N PRO A 150 -10.47 10.82 5.29
CA PRO A 150 -9.81 9.60 5.73
C PRO A 150 -10.75 8.41 5.57
N VAL A 151 -10.21 7.29 5.11
CA VAL A 151 -10.90 6.02 4.90
C VAL A 151 -10.02 4.92 5.51
N ALA A 152 -10.62 4.01 6.26
CA ALA A 152 -9.89 2.85 6.77
C ALA A 152 -9.50 1.93 5.60
N LEU A 153 -8.24 1.51 5.56
CA LEU A 153 -7.70 0.67 4.51
C LEU A 153 -8.49 -0.63 4.35
N SER A 154 -9.01 -1.20 5.45
CA SER A 154 -9.91 -2.37 5.42
C SER A 154 -11.08 -2.17 4.45
N LYS A 155 -11.73 -1.01 4.47
CA LYS A 155 -12.87 -0.71 3.61
C LYS A 155 -12.50 -0.61 2.14
N VAL A 156 -11.29 -0.20 1.81
CA VAL A 156 -10.81 -0.17 0.41
C VAL A 156 -10.73 -1.56 -0.20
N PHE A 157 -10.38 -2.58 0.58
CA PHE A 157 -10.29 -3.95 0.08
C PHE A 157 -11.65 -4.64 -0.08
N ASP A 158 -12.68 -4.15 0.60
CA ASP A 158 -14.05 -4.66 0.49
C ASP A 158 -14.91 -3.86 -0.50
N LEU A 159 -14.49 -2.63 -0.85
CA LEU A 159 -15.15 -1.78 -1.82
C LEU A 159 -15.07 -2.41 -3.23
N LYS A 160 -16.15 -3.10 -3.60
CA LYS A 160 -16.38 -3.60 -4.96
C LYS A 160 -17.43 -2.72 -5.65
N VAL A 161 -16.97 -1.85 -6.53
CA VAL A 161 -17.87 -1.02 -7.35
C VAL A 161 -17.74 -1.46 -8.80
N ASN A 162 -18.88 -1.78 -9.42
CA ASN A 162 -18.91 -2.19 -10.82
C ASN A 162 -18.38 -1.07 -11.71
N GLY A 163 -17.45 -1.40 -12.61
CA GLY A 163 -16.85 -0.41 -13.50
C GLY A 163 -15.79 0.47 -12.86
N VAL A 164 -15.41 0.25 -11.60
CA VAL A 164 -14.36 1.02 -10.93
C VAL A 164 -13.20 0.10 -10.53
N ALA A 165 -11.96 0.54 -10.73
CA ALA A 165 -10.78 -0.06 -10.16
C ALA A 165 -10.19 0.86 -9.09
N LEU A 166 -9.93 0.32 -7.90
CA LEU A 166 -9.35 1.10 -6.81
C LEU A 166 -7.83 0.98 -6.85
N ARG A 167 -7.15 2.12 -6.67
CA ARG A 167 -5.69 2.21 -6.72
C ARG A 167 -5.17 2.83 -5.44
N LEU A 168 -4.35 2.06 -4.74
CA LEU A 168 -3.53 2.55 -3.64
C LEU A 168 -2.30 3.27 -4.19
N LEU A 169 -2.01 4.45 -3.64
CA LEU A 169 -0.91 5.32 -4.03
C LEU A 169 0.04 5.50 -2.83
N PRO A 170 1.16 4.75 -2.80
CA PRO A 170 2.17 4.92 -1.76
C PRO A 170 2.93 6.23 -1.93
N GLU A 171 3.49 6.73 -0.83
CA GLU A 171 4.38 7.89 -0.84
C GLU A 171 5.64 7.59 -1.68
N ALA A 172 6.07 8.56 -2.50
CA ALA A 172 7.21 8.40 -3.39
C ALA A 172 8.52 8.08 -2.64
N SER A 173 8.69 8.61 -1.43
CA SER A 173 9.85 8.31 -0.58
C SER A 173 9.89 6.82 -0.19
N GLN A 174 8.74 6.20 0.05
CA GLN A 174 8.66 4.78 0.42
C GLN A 174 8.94 3.86 -0.75
N ILE A 175 8.56 4.25 -1.98
CA ILE A 175 9.00 3.55 -3.20
C ILE A 175 10.53 3.59 -3.31
N LYS A 176 11.13 4.77 -3.12
CA LYS A 176 12.59 4.94 -3.19
C LYS A 176 13.28 4.11 -2.10
N ASN A 177 12.78 4.15 -0.88
CA ASN A 177 13.26 3.36 0.25
C ASN A 177 13.22 1.87 -0.05
N ALA A 178 12.11 1.39 -0.59
CA ALA A 178 11.91 -0.01 -0.97
C ALA A 178 12.94 -0.50 -2.00
N LEU A 179 13.14 0.28 -3.06
CA LEU A 179 14.15 -0.02 -4.09
C LEU A 179 15.57 -0.02 -3.51
N GLN A 180 15.88 0.92 -2.63
CA GLN A 180 17.19 0.96 -1.96
C GLN A 180 17.43 -0.28 -1.08
N GLU A 181 16.45 -0.71 -0.29
CA GLU A 181 16.59 -1.91 0.54
C GLU A 181 16.69 -3.19 -0.30
N ARG A 182 15.94 -3.30 -1.40
CA ARG A 182 16.07 -4.42 -2.36
C ARG A 182 17.45 -4.46 -3.01
N LYS A 183 17.97 -3.30 -3.42
CA LYS A 183 19.32 -3.17 -3.98
C LYS A 183 20.39 -3.62 -3.01
N LYS A 184 20.24 -3.31 -1.72
CA LYS A 184 21.17 -3.80 -0.68
C LYS A 184 21.22 -5.31 -0.65
N VAL A 185 20.17 -6.06 -0.94
CA VAL A 185 20.21 -7.54 -0.95
C VAL A 185 20.48 -8.15 -2.33
N GLY A 186 20.93 -7.33 -3.30
CA GLY A 186 21.31 -7.79 -4.64
C GLY A 186 20.16 -7.84 -5.64
N VAL A 187 18.98 -7.29 -5.30
CA VAL A 187 17.83 -7.16 -6.21
C VAL A 187 17.84 -5.75 -6.78
N ASP A 188 18.33 -5.59 -8.01
CA ASP A 188 18.38 -4.30 -8.71
C ASP A 188 17.16 -4.20 -9.66
N GLU A 189 16.06 -3.67 -9.13
CA GLU A 189 14.85 -3.35 -9.90
C GLU A 189 14.74 -1.84 -10.08
N GLU A 190 14.34 -1.39 -11.26
CA GLU A 190 14.15 0.04 -11.56
C GLU A 190 12.82 0.59 -11.02
N SER A 191 11.87 -0.30 -10.73
CA SER A 191 10.52 0.08 -10.32
C SER A 191 9.94 -0.89 -9.31
N PHE A 192 9.14 -0.36 -8.38
CA PHE A 192 8.47 -1.14 -7.37
C PHE A 192 6.99 -1.31 -7.76
N ARG A 193 6.50 -2.55 -7.74
CA ARG A 193 5.11 -2.88 -8.08
C ARG A 193 4.30 -3.16 -6.82
N GLY A 194 3.27 -2.35 -6.58
CA GLY A 194 2.39 -2.44 -5.42
C GLY A 194 2.74 -1.43 -4.32
N VAL A 195 2.19 -1.63 -3.14
CA VAL A 195 2.46 -0.79 -1.97
C VAL A 195 3.60 -1.40 -1.15
N PRO A 196 4.74 -0.71 -1.00
CA PRO A 196 5.84 -1.21 -0.20
C PRO A 196 5.48 -1.18 1.28
N VAL A 197 5.82 -2.24 1.97
CA VAL A 197 5.81 -2.31 3.43
C VAL A 197 7.13 -2.89 3.93
N PHE A 198 7.51 -2.50 5.14
CA PHE A 198 8.82 -2.78 5.72
C PHE A 198 8.68 -3.63 6.98
N GLN A 199 9.53 -4.63 7.12
CA GLN A 199 9.57 -5.52 8.29
C GLN A 199 11.02 -5.82 8.67
N SER A 200 11.24 -6.24 9.91
CA SER A 200 12.54 -6.76 10.37
C SER A 200 12.33 -8.02 11.20
N LYS A 201 13.19 -9.02 11.00
CA LYS A 201 13.21 -10.24 11.84
C LYS A 201 13.71 -9.96 13.26
N SER A 202 14.37 -8.82 13.46
CA SER A 202 14.93 -8.40 14.74
C SER A 202 13.93 -7.60 15.59
N LEU A 203 12.73 -7.34 15.08
CA LEU A 203 11.67 -6.63 15.80
C LEU A 203 10.43 -7.51 15.94
N VAL A 204 10.01 -7.71 17.18
CA VAL A 204 8.76 -8.39 17.53
C VAL A 204 8.04 -7.59 18.60
N LEU A 205 6.72 -7.51 18.51
CA LEU A 205 5.88 -6.90 19.54
C LEU A 205 5.37 -7.98 20.47
N ARG A 206 5.36 -7.70 21.77
CA ARG A 206 4.83 -8.62 22.77
C ARG A 206 3.65 -7.96 23.45
N SER A 207 2.53 -8.67 23.47
CA SER A 207 1.36 -8.31 24.27
C SER A 207 0.90 -9.57 24.99
N GLU A 208 0.84 -9.50 26.32
CA GLU A 208 0.53 -10.66 27.17
C GLU A 208 1.46 -11.85 26.83
N ASN A 209 0.88 -12.99 26.41
CA ASN A 209 1.57 -14.21 26.01
C ASN A 209 1.65 -14.38 24.49
N LYS A 210 1.38 -13.31 23.72
CA LYS A 210 1.42 -13.33 22.25
C LYS A 210 2.56 -12.48 21.72
N THR A 211 3.16 -12.97 20.65
CA THR A 211 4.19 -12.27 19.89
C THR A 211 3.64 -11.94 18.52
N TYR A 212 3.89 -10.71 18.06
CA TYR A 212 3.43 -10.20 16.79
C TYR A 212 4.61 -9.68 15.96
N ARG A 213 4.54 -9.89 14.64
CA ARG A 213 5.47 -9.34 13.65
C ARG A 213 4.90 -8.04 13.10
N PRO A 214 5.49 -6.89 13.45
CA PRO A 214 5.02 -5.61 12.94
C PRO A 214 5.44 -5.40 11.49
N VAL A 215 4.52 -4.88 10.69
CA VAL A 215 4.70 -4.48 9.29
C VAL A 215 4.40 -3.00 9.16
N PHE A 216 5.39 -2.21 8.72
CA PHE A 216 5.33 -0.76 8.69
C PHE A 216 5.11 -0.24 7.26
N PHE A 217 4.29 0.79 7.10
CA PHE A 217 4.13 1.49 5.81
C PHE A 217 5.26 2.48 5.53
N ARG A 218 5.95 2.94 6.58
CA ARG A 218 7.10 3.85 6.48
C ARG A 218 8.34 3.20 7.01
N LYS A 219 9.42 3.23 6.22
CA LYS A 219 10.71 2.71 6.63
C LYS A 219 11.24 3.42 7.88
N GLU A 220 11.02 4.73 7.96
CA GLU A 220 11.49 5.56 9.07
C GLU A 220 10.87 5.15 10.41
N ASP A 221 9.61 4.70 10.40
CA ASP A 221 8.91 4.24 11.60
C ASP A 221 9.48 2.89 12.10
N LEU A 222 9.83 1.99 11.17
CA LEU A 222 10.53 0.74 11.50
C LEU A 222 11.93 1.02 12.07
N GLU A 223 12.71 1.88 11.41
CA GLU A 223 14.05 2.25 11.87
C GLU A 223 14.03 2.93 13.25
N LYS A 224 13.06 3.81 13.49
CA LYS A 224 12.84 4.44 14.81
C LYS A 224 12.52 3.39 15.87
N SER A 225 11.66 2.41 15.55
CA SER A 225 11.30 1.32 16.44
C SER A 225 12.50 0.42 16.77
N LEU A 226 13.29 0.02 15.78
CA LEU A 226 14.54 -0.73 15.95
C LEU A 226 15.57 0.06 16.79
N SER A 227 15.69 1.36 16.54
CA SER A 227 16.60 2.25 17.28
C SER A 227 16.19 2.45 18.74
N ARG A 228 14.90 2.44 19.04
CA ARG A 228 14.40 2.46 20.44
C ARG A 228 14.66 1.11 21.11
N ALA A 229 14.22 0.01 20.49
CA ALA A 229 14.38 -1.33 21.06
C ALA A 229 15.85 -1.69 21.34
N SER A 230 16.77 -1.34 20.43
CA SER A 230 18.20 -1.56 20.63
C SER A 230 18.78 -0.75 21.80
N ARG A 231 18.37 0.50 21.98
CA ARG A 231 18.75 1.32 23.14
C ARG A 231 18.24 0.71 24.45
N ASP A 232 16.97 0.31 24.50
CA ASP A 232 16.35 -0.27 25.70
C ASP A 232 17.02 -1.58 26.10
N GLN A 233 17.38 -2.41 25.12
CA GLN A 233 18.03 -3.70 25.33
C GLN A 233 19.56 -3.60 25.47
N LYS A 234 20.15 -2.40 25.33
CA LYS A 234 21.59 -2.17 25.28
C LYS A 234 22.30 -3.05 24.25
N GLN A 235 21.68 -3.21 23.08
CA GLN A 235 22.21 -3.99 21.96
C GLN A 235 22.53 -3.10 20.75
N LEU A 236 23.29 -3.64 19.80
CA LEU A 236 23.55 -2.99 18.53
C LEU A 236 22.26 -2.88 17.71
N ASN A 237 22.04 -1.73 17.07
CA ASN A 237 20.88 -1.51 16.23
C ASN A 237 20.89 -2.45 15.00
N PRO A 238 19.88 -3.35 14.86
CA PRO A 238 19.83 -4.29 13.75
C PRO A 238 19.70 -3.64 12.38
N SER A 239 19.13 -2.43 12.28
CA SER A 239 18.98 -1.73 10.98
C SER A 239 20.32 -1.41 10.30
N MET A 240 21.42 -1.42 11.05
CA MET A 240 22.78 -1.26 10.51
C MET A 240 23.27 -2.51 9.76
N ARG A 241 22.65 -3.67 9.98
CA ARG A 241 23.01 -4.92 9.32
C ARG A 241 22.35 -5.00 7.95
N ARG A 242 23.15 -5.35 6.94
CA ARG A 242 22.67 -5.58 5.57
C ARG A 242 21.60 -6.68 5.57
N GLY A 243 20.42 -6.37 5.05
CA GLY A 243 19.30 -7.33 4.90
C GLY A 243 18.43 -7.53 6.15
N ASP A 244 18.64 -6.76 7.22
CA ASP A 244 17.76 -6.81 8.41
C ASP A 244 16.38 -6.23 8.10
N ILE A 245 16.35 -5.06 7.44
CA ILE A 245 15.12 -4.48 6.89
C ILE A 245 14.78 -5.21 5.60
N GLN A 246 13.57 -5.76 5.56
CA GLN A 246 13.02 -6.47 4.42
C GLN A 246 11.82 -5.72 3.89
N VAL A 247 11.66 -5.77 2.57
CA VAL A 247 10.56 -5.11 1.86
C VAL A 247 9.62 -6.16 1.32
N ALA A 248 8.34 -6.02 1.63
CA ALA A 248 7.26 -6.82 1.08
C ALA A 248 6.26 -5.91 0.34
N VAL A 249 5.35 -6.55 -0.41
CA VAL A 249 4.26 -5.88 -1.12
C VAL A 249 2.98 -6.13 -0.31
N LEU A 250 2.26 -5.08 0.05
CA LEU A 250 1.03 -5.17 0.85
C LEU A 250 0.01 -6.12 0.23
N GLU A 251 -0.20 -6.00 -1.08
CA GLU A 251 -1.16 -6.78 -1.83
C GLU A 251 -0.84 -8.29 -1.76
N ASP A 252 0.44 -8.65 -1.78
CA ASP A 252 0.89 -10.04 -1.66
C ASP A 252 0.67 -10.59 -0.24
N ILE A 253 0.87 -9.77 0.79
CA ILE A 253 0.58 -10.15 2.18
C ILE A 253 -0.92 -10.42 2.35
N ILE A 254 -1.76 -9.51 1.87
CA ILE A 254 -3.22 -9.65 1.97
C ILE A 254 -3.72 -10.84 1.14
N HIS A 255 -3.14 -11.05 -0.04
CA HIS A 255 -3.43 -12.24 -0.83
C HIS A 255 -3.03 -13.52 -0.07
N GLY A 256 -1.86 -13.51 0.58
CA GLY A 256 -1.39 -14.59 1.44
C GLY A 256 -2.34 -14.90 2.59
N MET A 257 -2.85 -13.87 3.27
CA MET A 257 -3.86 -14.01 4.35
C MET A 257 -5.15 -14.66 3.84
N LYS A 258 -5.58 -14.36 2.61
CA LYS A 258 -6.79 -14.92 1.98
C LYS A 258 -6.62 -16.33 1.44
N ALA A 259 -5.44 -16.66 0.91
CA ALA A 259 -5.22 -17.87 0.13
C ALA A 259 -4.58 -19.03 0.93
N THR A 260 -3.85 -18.73 2.01
CA THR A 260 -2.97 -19.72 2.65
C THR A 260 -3.65 -20.41 3.83
N SER A 261 -3.58 -21.74 3.86
CA SER A 261 -4.08 -22.59 4.95
C SER A 261 -3.06 -22.86 6.07
N VAL A 262 -1.90 -22.18 6.07
CA VAL A 262 -0.94 -22.22 7.18
C VAL A 262 -1.01 -20.94 8.01
N SER A 263 -0.94 -21.06 9.33
CA SER A 263 -1.08 -19.99 10.34
C SER A 263 0.03 -18.92 10.32
N SER A 264 0.76 -18.79 9.21
CA SER A 264 1.94 -17.93 9.07
C SER A 264 1.61 -16.43 9.03
N TRP A 265 0.34 -16.04 9.15
CA TRP A 265 -0.10 -14.65 9.08
C TRP A 265 -0.74 -14.15 10.37
N ASP A 266 -1.09 -15.05 11.31
CA ASP A 266 -1.86 -14.72 12.53
C ASP A 266 -1.15 -13.75 13.47
N ASP A 267 0.17 -13.72 13.41
CA ASP A 267 1.04 -12.85 14.19
C ASP A 267 1.36 -11.53 13.46
N VAL A 268 0.93 -11.31 12.21
CA VAL A 268 1.22 -10.07 11.47
C VAL A 268 0.32 -8.92 11.90
N VAL A 269 0.91 -7.80 12.28
CA VAL A 269 0.17 -6.57 12.60
C VAL A 269 0.67 -5.41 11.76
N PHE A 270 -0.26 -4.65 11.17
CA PHE A 270 0.08 -3.48 10.39
C PHE A 270 0.22 -2.25 11.31
N ILE A 271 1.34 -1.56 11.20
CA ILE A 271 1.63 -0.36 11.97
C ILE A 271 1.31 0.86 11.12
N PRO A 272 0.30 1.68 11.49
CA PRO A 272 -0.09 2.85 10.72
C PRO A 272 1.07 3.85 10.56
N PRO A 273 1.13 4.60 9.45
CA PRO A 273 2.11 5.67 9.28
C PRO A 273 2.14 6.64 10.48
N GLY A 274 3.33 6.90 11.04
CA GLY A 274 3.52 7.80 12.17
C GLY A 274 3.10 7.24 13.54
N PHE A 275 2.62 5.99 13.61
CA PHE A 275 2.29 5.35 14.86
C PHE A 275 3.55 4.94 15.63
N GLU A 276 3.69 5.41 16.87
CA GLU A 276 4.80 5.00 17.74
C GLU A 276 4.46 3.71 18.48
N VAL A 277 5.24 2.66 18.22
CA VAL A 277 5.12 1.42 18.97
C VAL A 277 5.89 1.55 20.28
N SER A 278 5.19 1.38 21.41
CA SER A 278 5.81 1.38 22.73
C SER A 278 6.43 0.01 23.05
N SER A 279 7.67 0.00 23.52
CA SER A 279 8.28 -1.14 24.20
C SER A 279 7.91 -1.05 25.68
N THR A 280 7.16 -2.03 26.19
CA THR A 280 7.17 -2.26 27.63
C THR A 280 8.52 -2.89 27.97
N PRO A 281 9.33 -2.30 28.87
CA PRO A 281 10.52 -2.98 29.35
C PRO A 281 10.05 -4.26 30.04
N SER A 282 10.57 -5.40 29.58
CA SER A 282 10.39 -6.67 30.27
C SER A 282 10.94 -6.50 31.69
N ARG A 283 10.05 -6.33 32.68
CA ARG A 283 10.40 -6.41 34.09
C ARG A 283 11.02 -7.79 34.31
N GLN A 284 12.33 -7.83 34.53
CA GLN A 284 12.98 -8.94 35.20
C GLN A 284 12.43 -8.95 36.64
N ASN A 285 11.66 -9.99 36.96
CA ASN A 285 11.53 -10.50 38.32
C ASN A 285 12.37 -11.77 38.39
#